data_AF-A0A357IE77-F1
#
_entry.id   AF-A0A357IE77-F1
#
_cell.length_a   1.000
_cell.length_b   1.000
_cell.length_c   1.000
_cell.angle_alpha   90.00
_cell.angle_beta   90.00
_cell.angle_gamma   90.00
#
_symmetry.space_group_name_H-M   'P 1'
#
loop_
_entity.id
_entity.type
_entity.pdbx_description
1 polymer ?
#
loop_
_entity_poly.entity_id
_entity_poly.type
_entity_poly.pdbx_seq_one_letter_code
_entity_poly.pdbx_strand_id
1 'polypeptide(L)' 'MDKFWSPVVGQLSPYVPGEQPQDQQYIKLNTNENPYPPSPKVIK' A
#
# COMPACT_ATOMS: atom_id res chain seq x y z
N MET A 1 -1.58 -11.99 23.19
CA MET A 1 -0.77 -10.86 22.67
C MET A 1 0.67 -11.33 22.62
N ASP A 2 1.33 -11.13 21.48
CA ASP A 2 2.72 -11.54 21.28
C ASP A 2 3.66 -10.84 22.26
N LYS A 3 4.61 -11.59 22.83
CA LYS A 3 5.56 -11.12 23.86
C LYS A 3 6.44 -9.93 23.43
N PHE A 4 6.49 -9.66 22.12
CA PHE A 4 7.33 -8.63 21.53
C PHE A 4 6.57 -7.34 21.20
N TRP A 5 5.25 -7.33 21.36
CA TRP A 5 4.43 -6.17 21.00
C TRP A 5 4.30 -5.25 22.20
N SER A 6 4.51 -3.94 21.97
CA SER A 6 4.26 -2.95 23.00
C SER A 6 2.75 -2.82 23.26
N PRO A 7 2.33 -2.46 24.48
CA PRO A 7 0.90 -2.29 24.80
C PRO A 7 0.18 -1.29 23.90
N VAL A 8 0.90 -0.29 23.40
CA VAL A 8 0.37 0.76 22.51
C VAL A 8 -0.08 0.17 21.18
N VAL A 9 0.72 -0.72 20.57
CA VAL A 9 0.39 -1.28 19.25
C VAL A 9 -0.87 -2.13 19.31
N GLY A 10 -1.12 -2.83 20.42
CA GLY A 10 -2.34 -3.62 20.61
C GLY A 10 -3.63 -2.79 20.72
N GLN A 11 -3.54 -1.47 20.88
CA GLN A 11 -4.68 -0.56 21.01
C GLN A 11 -4.98 0.22 19.73
N LEU A 12 -4.08 0.18 18.74
CA LEU A 12 -4.24 0.94 17.51
C LEU A 12 -5.31 0.31 16.62
N SER A 13 -6.14 1.15 16.01
CA SER A 13 -6.90 0.75 14.83
C SER A 13 -5.97 0.82 13.61
N PRO A 14 -5.76 -0.28 12.87
CA PRO A 14 -4.96 -0.25 11.66
C PRO A 14 -5.55 0.67 10.60
N TYR A 15 -4.68 1.20 9.74
CA TYR A 15 -5.13 1.82 8.49
C TYR A 15 -5.85 0.79 7.63
N VAL A 16 -7.06 1.14 7.17
CA VAL A 16 -7.82 0.35 6.21
C VAL A 16 -7.63 0.99 4.84
N PRO A 17 -6.95 0.31 3.89
CA PRO A 17 -6.80 0.83 2.54
C PRO A 17 -8.13 0.88 1.81
N GLY A 18 -8.19 1.71 0.76
CA GLY A 18 -9.31 1.68 -0.18
C GLY A 18 -9.37 0.37 -0.97
N GLU A 19 -10.49 0.14 -1.64
CA GLU A 19 -10.71 -1.05 -2.47
C GLU A 19 -9.70 -1.12 -3.62
N GLN A 20 -9.20 -2.33 -3.90
CA GLN A 20 -8.35 -2.64 -5.05
C GLN A 20 -8.74 -4.00 -5.63
N PRO A 21 -9.65 -4.03 -6.63
CA PRO A 21 -10.09 -5.26 -7.29
C PRO A 21 -8.93 -5.97 -8.02
N GLN A 22 -9.01 -7.31 -8.11
CA GLN A 22 -7.97 -8.17 -8.72
C GLN A 22 -8.57 -9.28 -9.63
N ASP A 23 -9.88 -9.21 -9.87
CA ASP A 23 -10.67 -10.17 -10.63
C ASP A 23 -10.47 -10.04 -12.16
N GLN A 24 -10.00 -8.89 -12.63
CA GLN A 24 -9.72 -8.65 -14.05
C GLN A 24 -8.67 -7.55 -14.23
N GLN A 25 -8.36 -7.24 -15.49
CA GLN A 25 -7.46 -6.15 -15.84
C GLN A 25 -8.20 -4.80 -15.78
N TYR A 26 -7.63 -3.84 -15.05
CA TYR A 26 -8.20 -2.51 -14.86
C TYR A 26 -7.25 -1.41 -15.32
N ILE A 27 -7.82 -0.28 -15.74
CA ILE A 27 -7.08 0.99 -15.73
C ILE A 27 -7.05 1.48 -14.28
N LYS A 28 -5.88 1.45 -13.66
CA LYS A 28 -5.71 1.74 -12.23
C LYS A 28 -5.62 3.24 -11.98
N LEU A 29 -6.60 3.80 -11.24
CA LEU A 29 -6.71 5.24 -10.96
C LEU A 29 -6.95 5.55 -9.47
N ASN A 30 -6.89 4.56 -8.58
CA ASN A 30 -7.35 4.66 -7.19
C ASN A 30 -6.25 4.97 -6.15
N THR A 31 -4.96 4.97 -6.52
CA THR A 31 -3.84 5.15 -5.56
C THR A 31 -2.89 6.29 -5.93
N ASN A 32 -3.28 7.19 -6.83
CA ASN A 32 -2.48 8.35 -7.28
C ASN A 32 -1.10 7.97 -7.85
N GLU A 33 -0.99 6.81 -8.52
CA GLU A 33 0.25 6.39 -9.17
C GLU A 33 0.59 7.25 -10.39
N ASN A 34 1.89 7.39 -10.67
CA ASN A 34 2.35 8.01 -11.89
C ASN A 34 2.15 7.04 -13.07
N PRO A 35 1.54 7.46 -14.19
CA PRO A 35 1.35 6.60 -15.35
C PRO A 35 2.65 6.30 -16.12
N TYR A 36 3.72 7.06 -15.86
CA TYR A 36 5.01 6.92 -16.55
C TYR A 36 6.03 6.13 -15.73
N PRO A 37 6.97 5.43 -16.39
CA PRO A 37 8.06 4.76 -15.68
C PRO A 37 8.97 5.78 -14.96
N PRO A 38 9.74 5.32 -13.94
CA PRO A 38 10.74 6.16 -13.32
C PRO A 38 11.82 6.60 -14.33
N SER A 39 12.55 7.66 -13.99
CA SER A 39 13.69 8.12 -14.81
C SER A 39 14.70 6.98 -15.04
N PRO A 40 15.20 6.79 -16.28
CA PRO A 40 16.25 5.79 -16.55
C PRO A 40 17.52 5.96 -15.71
N LYS A 41 17.76 7.17 -15.17
CA LYS A 41 18.89 7.45 -14.28
C LYS A 41 18.77 6.78 -12.91
N VAL A 42 17.57 6.36 -12.49
CA VAL A 42 17.33 5.66 -11.21
C VAL A 42 17.61 4.16 -11.33
N ILE A 43 17.59 3.61 -12.55
CA ILE A 43 17.78 2.17 -12.79
C ILE A 43 19.27 1.78 -12.87
N LYS A 44 20.16 2.75 -13.14
CA LYS A 44 21.62 2.57 -13.13
C LYS A 44 22.18 2.59 -11.71
#